data_AF-A0A1U9JIQ7-F1
#
_entry.id   AF-A0A1U9JIQ7-F1
#
_cell.length_a   1.000
_cell.length_b   1.000
_cell.length_c   1.000
_cell.angle_alpha   90.00
_cell.angle_beta   90.00
_cell.angle_gamma   90.00
#
_symmetry.space_group_name_H-M   'P 1'
#
loop_
_entity.id
_entity.type
_entity.pdbx_description
1 polymer ?
#
loop_
_entity_poly.entity_id
_entity_poly.type
_entity_poly.pdbx_seq_one_letter_code
_entity_poly.pdbx_strand_id
1 'polypeptide(L)'
;MPLPTLNSLFYDAQLACQLRPAGPISPQQHSDTQLALRLLGADALQSEDPVLLRIEAKLDVCLAWLGRDSHANRPSRPCRIGLEQFAWASQPEDQDGPALLEVYPSVDCPLPLTLAVSIERQLDGYTLATCTPALDEQSASCWSRFVFQQHRRQRSRA
;
A
#
# COMPACT_ATOMS: atom_id res chain seq x y z
N MET A 1 16.42 -5.20 -13.41
CA MET A 1 17.38 -4.55 -12.49
C MET A 1 16.85 -4.73 -11.07
N PRO A 2 17.67 -5.12 -10.09
CA PRO A 2 17.23 -5.33 -8.72
C PRO A 2 16.93 -3.99 -8.03
N LEU A 3 15.75 -3.87 -7.41
CA LEU A 3 15.33 -2.68 -6.64
C LEU A 3 16.30 -2.37 -5.48
N PRO A 4 16.43 -1.09 -5.05
CA PRO A 4 17.39 -0.69 -4.02
C PRO A 4 17.01 -1.27 -2.65
N THR A 5 17.98 -1.55 -1.79
CA THR A 5 17.71 -1.98 -0.41
C THR A 5 17.19 -0.82 0.42
N LEU A 6 16.08 -1.03 1.14
CA LEU A 6 15.52 -0.03 2.06
C LEU A 6 16.12 -0.19 3.47
N ASN A 7 16.08 0.88 4.27
CA ASN A 7 16.60 0.90 5.65
C ASN A 7 15.72 0.14 6.66
N SER A 8 14.59 -0.39 6.21
CA SER A 8 13.62 -1.12 7.03
C SER A 8 13.24 -2.45 6.37
N LEU A 9 12.49 -3.27 7.09
CA LEU A 9 11.92 -4.51 6.55
C LEU A 9 11.04 -4.18 5.33
N PHE A 10 11.26 -4.90 4.23
CA PHE A 10 10.63 -4.62 2.95
C PHE A 10 10.11 -5.87 2.26
N TYR A 11 9.25 -5.69 1.26
CA TYR A 11 8.84 -6.73 0.33
C TYR A 11 8.69 -6.15 -1.08
N ASP A 12 8.82 -7.00 -2.10
CA ASP A 12 8.76 -6.58 -3.50
C ASP A 12 7.39 -6.90 -4.11
N ALA A 13 6.66 -5.92 -4.61
CA ALA A 13 5.33 -6.14 -5.17
C ALA A 13 5.08 -5.32 -6.44
N GLN A 14 4.10 -5.77 -7.24
CA GLN A 14 3.54 -4.95 -8.32
C GLN A 14 2.43 -4.09 -7.72
N LEU A 15 2.68 -2.80 -7.54
CA LEU A 15 1.71 -1.89 -6.94
C LEU A 15 1.05 -1.04 -8.01
N ALA A 16 -0.28 -0.98 -7.96
CA ALA A 16 -1.00 0.11 -8.57
C ALA A 16 -0.81 1.35 -7.69
N CYS A 17 -0.02 2.32 -8.19
CA CYS A 17 0.24 3.56 -7.47
C CYS A 17 0.27 4.76 -8.41
N GLN A 18 -0.11 5.92 -7.86
CA GLN A 18 -0.14 7.19 -8.57
C GLN A 18 0.46 8.28 -7.69
N LEU A 19 1.36 9.06 -8.30
CA LEU A 19 1.84 10.30 -7.70
C LEU A 19 0.90 11.44 -8.07
N ARG A 20 0.56 12.25 -7.09
CA ARG A 20 -0.21 13.48 -7.25
C ARG A 20 0.60 14.64 -6.67
N PRO A 21 0.42 15.87 -7.19
CA PRO A 21 1.05 17.05 -6.63
C PRO A 21 0.76 17.16 -5.12
N ALA A 22 1.71 17.72 -4.37
CA ALA A 22 1.51 18.00 -2.96
C ALA A 22 0.23 18.81 -2.74
N GLY A 23 -0.53 18.43 -1.71
CA GLY A 23 -1.76 19.09 -1.33
C GLY A 23 -2.26 18.56 0.01
N PRO A 24 -3.28 19.20 0.61
CA PRO A 24 -3.89 18.70 1.82
C PRO A 24 -4.61 17.37 1.53
N ILE A 25 -4.40 16.38 2.41
CA ILE A 25 -5.19 15.15 2.39
C ILE A 25 -6.62 15.50 2.85
N SER A 26 -7.61 15.23 2.00
CA SER A 26 -9.01 15.47 2.32
C SER A 26 -9.49 14.56 3.48
N PRO A 27 -10.53 14.96 4.24
CA PRO A 27 -11.09 14.11 5.30
C PRO A 27 -11.52 12.74 4.79
N GLN A 28 -12.05 12.66 3.55
CA GLN A 28 -12.43 11.40 2.92
C GLN A 28 -11.21 10.51 2.67
N GLN A 29 -10.15 11.03 2.04
CA GLN A 29 -8.91 10.27 1.81
C GLN A 29 -8.27 9.79 3.11
N HIS A 30 -8.33 10.61 4.17
CA HIS A 30 -7.83 10.22 5.49
C HIS A 30 -8.64 9.06 6.07
N SER A 31 -9.97 9.15 6.02
CA SER A 31 -10.88 8.07 6.46
C SER A 31 -10.65 6.77 5.68
N ASP A 32 -10.55 6.86 4.35
CA ASP A 32 -10.31 5.71 3.47
C ASP A 32 -8.96 5.06 3.78
N THR A 33 -7.92 5.86 4.00
CA THR A 33 -6.59 5.36 4.39
C THR A 33 -6.62 4.64 5.73
N GLN A 34 -7.30 5.19 6.74
CA GLN A 34 -7.43 4.54 8.05
C GLN A 34 -8.19 3.21 7.96
N LEU A 35 -9.28 3.16 7.18
CA LEU A 35 -10.05 1.93 6.97
C LEU A 35 -9.22 0.89 6.22
N ALA A 36 -8.53 1.28 5.16
CA ALA A 36 -7.63 0.41 4.42
C ALA A 36 -6.53 -0.16 5.32
N LEU A 37 -5.86 0.67 6.12
CA LEU A 37 -4.84 0.20 7.05
C LEU A 37 -5.38 -0.80 8.07
N ARG A 38 -6.57 -0.54 8.64
CA ARG A 38 -7.21 -1.48 9.57
C ARG A 38 -7.53 -2.82 8.91
N LEU A 39 -8.03 -2.81 7.67
CA LEU A 39 -8.30 -4.03 6.91
C LEU A 39 -7.01 -4.81 6.62
N LEU A 40 -5.94 -4.12 6.20
CA LEU A 40 -4.66 -4.73 5.87
C LEU A 40 -3.93 -5.28 7.10
N GLY A 41 -4.08 -4.62 8.25
CA GLY A 41 -3.48 -5.01 9.52
C GLY A 41 -4.31 -6.01 10.33
N ALA A 42 -5.53 -6.31 9.91
CA ALA A 42 -6.40 -7.26 10.58
C ALA A 42 -5.82 -8.67 10.53
N ASP A 43 -5.94 -9.42 11.63
CA ASP A 43 -5.64 -10.84 11.61
C ASP A 43 -6.73 -11.59 10.84
N ALA A 44 -6.32 -12.55 10.03
CA ALA A 44 -7.22 -13.55 9.48
C ALA A 44 -7.70 -14.46 10.63
N LEU A 45 -8.73 -14.03 11.35
CA LEU A 45 -9.40 -14.83 12.35
C LEU A 45 -10.22 -15.88 11.62
N GLN A 46 -9.74 -17.13 11.63
CA GLN A 46 -10.52 -18.24 11.10
C GLN A 46 -11.67 -18.53 12.06
N SER A 47 -12.89 -18.28 11.61
CA SER A 47 -14.10 -18.68 12.33
C SER A 47 -14.53 -20.09 11.90
N GLU A 48 -14.92 -20.93 12.85
CA GLU A 48 -15.51 -22.25 12.57
C GLU A 48 -17.04 -22.22 12.52
N ASP A 49 -17.67 -21.08 12.85
CA ASP A 49 -19.13 -20.93 12.85
C ASP A 49 -19.66 -20.84 11.40
N PRO A 50 -20.54 -21.76 10.95
CA PRO A 50 -21.04 -21.76 9.59
C PRO A 50 -21.85 -20.50 9.22
N VAL A 51 -22.46 -19.83 10.20
CA VAL A 51 -23.19 -18.57 9.97
C VAL A 51 -22.22 -17.43 9.67
N LEU A 52 -21.14 -17.33 10.46
CA LEU A 52 -20.10 -16.31 10.25
C LEU A 52 -19.37 -16.54 8.93
N LEU A 53 -19.02 -17.79 8.59
CA LEU A 53 -18.43 -18.13 7.30
C LEU A 53 -19.33 -17.73 6.12
N ARG A 54 -20.65 -17.90 6.26
CA ARG A 54 -21.60 -17.46 5.22
C ARG A 54 -21.67 -15.94 5.11
N ILE A 55 -21.54 -15.20 6.21
CA ILE A 55 -21.50 -13.74 6.20
C ILE A 55 -20.21 -13.25 5.54
N GLU A 56 -19.07 -13.82 5.92
CA GLU A 56 -17.76 -13.54 5.34
C GLU A 56 -17.77 -13.76 3.82
N ALA A 57 -18.24 -14.92 3.36
CA ALA A 57 -18.34 -15.21 1.93
C ALA A 57 -19.24 -14.21 1.17
N LYS A 58 -20.31 -13.69 1.79
CA LYS A 58 -21.13 -12.64 1.19
C LYS A 58 -20.39 -11.31 1.13
N LEU A 59 -19.65 -10.96 2.18
CA LEU A 59 -18.84 -9.74 2.23
C LEU A 59 -17.73 -9.78 1.18
N ASP A 60 -17.06 -10.92 1.02
CA ASP A 60 -16.03 -11.12 0.00
C ASP A 60 -16.59 -10.91 -1.41
N VAL A 61 -17.78 -11.46 -1.71
CA VAL A 61 -18.45 -11.23 -2.99
C VAL A 61 -18.79 -9.75 -3.20
N CYS A 62 -19.31 -9.07 -2.16
CA CYS A 62 -19.59 -7.63 -2.24
C CYS A 62 -18.30 -6.82 -2.49
N LEU A 63 -17.21 -7.12 -1.78
CA LEU A 63 -15.93 -6.44 -1.93
C LEU A 63 -15.32 -6.68 -3.32
N ALA A 64 -15.32 -7.92 -3.80
CA ALA A 64 -14.87 -8.25 -5.15
C ALA A 64 -15.68 -7.54 -6.23
N TRP A 65 -17.00 -7.38 -6.01
CA TRP A 65 -17.86 -6.67 -6.94
C TRP A 65 -17.59 -5.16 -6.94
N LEU A 66 -17.41 -4.54 -5.77
CA LEU A 66 -17.07 -3.13 -5.64
C LEU A 66 -15.69 -2.80 -6.21
N GLY A 67 -14.70 -3.68 -6.00
CA GLY A 67 -13.33 -3.49 -6.46
C GLY A 67 -13.12 -3.65 -7.97
N ARG A 68 -14.09 -4.24 -8.68
CA ARG A 68 -13.95 -4.62 -10.09
C ARG A 68 -13.65 -3.43 -11.00
N ASP A 69 -14.26 -2.28 -10.74
CA ASP A 69 -14.04 -1.06 -11.51
C ASP A 69 -12.89 -0.21 -10.96
N SER A 70 -12.55 -0.38 -9.67
CA SER A 70 -11.54 0.44 -9.00
C SER A 70 -10.12 0.20 -9.53
N HIS A 71 -9.79 -1.04 -9.89
CA HIS A 71 -8.42 -1.42 -10.27
C HIS A 71 -8.14 -1.41 -11.78
N ALA A 72 -9.16 -1.40 -12.64
CA ALA A 72 -9.04 -1.76 -14.06
C ALA A 72 -8.20 -0.80 -14.93
N ASN A 73 -7.84 0.39 -14.44
CA ASN A 73 -7.18 1.41 -15.26
C ASN A 73 -5.98 2.10 -14.58
N ARG A 74 -5.42 1.48 -13.53
CA ARG A 74 -4.32 2.09 -12.78
C ARG A 74 -2.96 1.53 -13.23
N PRO A 75 -1.97 2.39 -13.48
CA PRO A 75 -0.63 1.93 -13.82
C PRO A 75 -0.05 1.15 -12.64
N SER A 76 0.24 -0.13 -12.87
CA SER A 76 0.97 -0.97 -11.94
C SER A 76 2.46 -0.88 -12.24
N ARG A 77 3.29 -0.77 -11.21
CA ARG A 77 4.75 -0.74 -11.35
C ARG A 77 5.43 -1.63 -10.29
N PRO A 78 6.59 -2.23 -10.60
CA PRO A 78 7.38 -2.96 -9.62
C PRO A 78 7.91 -1.99 -8.56
N CYS A 79 7.52 -2.24 -7.31
CA CYS A 79 7.88 -1.45 -6.17
C CYS A 79 8.49 -2.33 -5.08
N ARG A 80 9.43 -1.77 -4.34
CA ARG A 80 9.85 -2.26 -3.04
C ARG A 80 9.22 -1.40 -1.97
N ILE A 81 8.61 -2.05 -0.99
CA ILE A 81 7.75 -1.39 0.00
C ILE A 81 8.32 -1.69 1.38
N GLY A 82 8.73 -0.65 2.09
CA GLY A 82 9.16 -0.69 3.48
C GLY A 82 8.13 -0.07 4.42
N LEU A 83 8.55 0.15 5.67
CA LEU A 83 7.68 0.74 6.69
C LEU A 83 7.43 2.23 6.44
N GLU A 84 8.46 2.95 6.04
CA GLU A 84 8.43 4.41 5.85
C GLU A 84 8.80 4.83 4.44
N GLN A 85 9.26 3.88 3.62
CA GLN A 85 9.87 4.14 2.33
C GLN A 85 9.30 3.23 1.26
N PHE A 86 9.14 3.78 0.06
CA PHE A 86 8.77 3.07 -1.15
C PHE A 86 9.82 3.36 -2.20
N ALA A 87 10.23 2.35 -2.96
CA ALA A 87 11.18 2.52 -4.04
C ALA A 87 10.67 1.88 -5.33
N TRP A 88 10.82 2.57 -6.46
CA TRP A 88 10.52 2.07 -7.79
C TRP A 88 11.53 2.60 -8.81
N ALA A 89 11.55 2.04 -10.02
CA ALA A 89 12.38 2.55 -11.11
C ALA A 89 11.91 3.94 -11.54
N SER A 90 12.82 4.92 -11.62
CA SER A 90 12.46 6.30 -11.92
C SER A 90 11.78 6.45 -13.27
N GLN A 91 10.73 7.27 -13.29
CA GLN A 91 10.04 7.67 -14.51
C GLN A 91 10.28 9.14 -14.81
N PRO A 92 10.20 9.58 -16.08
CA PRO A 92 10.40 10.98 -16.46
C PRO A 92 9.42 11.94 -15.77
N GLU A 93 8.25 11.41 -15.39
CA GLU A 93 7.17 12.14 -14.73
C GLU A 93 7.39 12.32 -13.22
N ASP A 94 8.31 11.54 -12.62
CA ASP A 94 8.64 11.64 -11.20
C ASP A 94 9.39 12.95 -10.95
N GLN A 95 8.82 13.82 -10.12
CA GLN A 95 9.41 15.09 -9.72
C GLN A 95 9.88 15.02 -8.27
N ASP A 96 11.09 15.53 -8.00
CA ASP A 96 11.65 15.60 -6.65
C ASP A 96 10.84 16.58 -5.79
N GLY A 97 10.76 16.29 -4.49
CA GLY A 97 10.07 17.12 -3.51
C GLY A 97 8.77 16.51 -2.98
N PRO A 98 7.93 17.32 -2.30
CA PRO A 98 6.72 16.82 -1.65
C PRO A 98 5.67 16.39 -2.67
N ALA A 99 4.99 15.28 -2.39
CA ALA A 99 3.91 14.74 -3.20
C ALA A 99 2.88 14.00 -2.34
N LEU A 100 1.75 13.67 -2.95
CA LEU A 100 0.81 12.67 -2.41
C LEU A 100 0.97 11.37 -3.21
N LEU A 101 1.18 10.27 -2.51
CA LEU A 101 1.26 8.94 -3.07
C LEU A 101 -0.03 8.20 -2.75
N GLU A 102 -0.80 7.87 -3.79
CA GLU A 102 -1.95 6.97 -3.69
C GLU A 102 -1.52 5.55 -4.06
N VAL A 103 -1.68 4.60 -3.13
CA VAL A 103 -1.25 3.20 -3.30
C VAL A 103 -2.41 2.25 -3.03
N TYR A 104 -2.50 1.19 -3.83
CA TYR A 104 -3.39 0.06 -3.62
C TYR A 104 -2.56 -1.17 -3.24
N PRO A 105 -2.36 -1.44 -1.94
CA PRO A 105 -1.41 -2.43 -1.47
C PRO A 105 -1.87 -3.88 -1.61
N SER A 106 -3.17 -4.11 -1.82
CA SER A 106 -3.75 -5.43 -2.06
C SER A 106 -4.86 -5.35 -3.11
N VAL A 107 -5.04 -6.42 -3.88
CA VAL A 107 -6.20 -6.58 -4.78
C VAL A 107 -7.48 -6.87 -4.00
N ASP A 108 -7.35 -7.36 -2.77
CA ASP A 108 -8.48 -7.68 -1.89
C ASP A 108 -8.98 -6.43 -1.14
N CYS A 109 -8.25 -5.31 -1.20
CA CYS A 109 -8.60 -4.06 -0.57
C CYS A 109 -8.81 -2.98 -1.65
N PRO A 110 -10.08 -2.61 -1.97
CA PRO A 110 -10.36 -1.65 -3.03
C PRO A 110 -10.06 -0.19 -2.62
N LEU A 111 -9.71 0.05 -1.36
CA LEU A 111 -9.46 1.38 -0.80
C LEU A 111 -8.01 1.82 -1.00
N PRO A 112 -7.76 3.08 -1.41
CA PRO A 112 -6.40 3.62 -1.47
C PRO A 112 -5.83 3.88 -0.08
N LEU A 113 -4.51 3.74 0.02
CA LEU A 113 -3.70 4.49 0.97
C LEU A 113 -3.29 5.80 0.32
N THR A 114 -3.67 6.94 0.90
CA THR A 114 -3.20 8.27 0.49
C THR A 114 -2.16 8.75 1.49
N LEU A 115 -0.90 8.79 1.07
CA LEU A 115 0.23 9.12 1.93
C LEU A 115 0.90 10.40 1.45
N ALA A 116 1.18 11.32 2.37
CA ALA A 116 2.08 12.43 2.06
C ALA A 116 3.53 11.91 2.09
N VAL A 117 4.28 12.18 1.02
CA VAL A 117 5.64 11.66 0.84
C VAL A 117 6.57 12.75 0.32
N SER A 118 7.86 12.61 0.61
CA SER A 118 8.93 13.31 -0.09
C SER A 118 9.55 12.38 -1.12
N ILE A 119 9.57 12.83 -2.37
CA ILE A 119 10.14 12.12 -3.51
C ILE A 119 11.60 12.56 -3.70
N GLU A 120 12.49 11.58 -3.85
CA GLU A 120 13.90 11.78 -4.16
C GLU A 120 14.35 10.80 -5.24
N ARG A 121 14.73 11.32 -6.40
CA ARG A 121 15.35 10.52 -7.47
C ARG A 121 16.82 10.27 -7.15
N GLN A 122 17.16 9.00 -7.11
CA GLN A 122 18.51 8.50 -6.89
C GLN A 122 19.29 8.46 -8.22
N LEU A 123 20.60 8.67 -8.13
CA LEU A 123 21.52 8.60 -9.28
C LEU A 123 21.51 7.22 -9.96
N ASP A 124 21.14 6.18 -9.23
CA ASP A 124 21.07 4.79 -9.69
C ASP A 124 19.82 4.49 -10.53
N GLY A 125 18.99 5.50 -10.84
CA GLY A 125 17.78 5.35 -11.67
C GLY A 125 16.55 4.86 -10.90
N TYR A 126 16.52 5.05 -9.59
CA TYR A 126 15.38 4.73 -8.73
C TYR A 126 14.79 5.97 -8.08
N THR A 127 13.49 5.96 -7.89
CA THR A 127 12.77 6.99 -7.13
C THR A 127 12.47 6.43 -5.75
N LEU A 128 12.86 7.17 -4.71
CA LEU A 128 12.55 6.88 -3.32
C LEU A 128 11.44 7.84 -2.86
N ALA A 129 10.38 7.29 -2.27
CA ALA A 129 9.33 8.06 -1.63
C ALA A 129 9.32 7.75 -0.14
N THR A 130 9.55 8.78 0.68
CA THR A 130 9.60 8.66 2.15
C THR A 130 8.37 9.32 2.75
N CYS A 131 7.63 8.63 3.61
CA CYS A 131 6.42 9.15 4.27
C CYS A 131 6.72 10.36 5.16
N THR A 132 6.00 11.47 4.95
CA THR A 132 6.13 12.72 5.71
C THR A 132 4.76 13.42 5.86
N PRO A 133 4.17 13.56 7.07
CA PRO A 133 4.67 13.06 8.36
C PRO A 133 4.57 11.54 8.46
N ALA A 134 5.19 10.98 9.50
CA ALA A 134 4.98 9.58 9.86
C ALA A 134 3.48 9.32 10.16
N LEU A 135 3.05 8.08 9.89
CA LEU A 135 1.72 7.60 10.27
C LEU A 135 1.53 7.73 11.79
N ASP A 136 0.29 7.95 12.24
CA ASP A 136 -0.05 7.84 13.65
C ASP A 136 0.22 6.41 14.17
N GLU A 137 0.37 6.27 15.49
CA GLU A 137 0.79 5.00 16.11
C GLU A 137 -0.10 3.81 15.72
N GLN A 138 -1.41 4.01 15.64
CA GLN A 138 -2.35 2.95 15.27
C GLN A 138 -2.18 2.55 13.80
N SER A 139 -2.13 3.54 12.91
CA SER A 139 -1.90 3.35 11.48
C SER A 139 -0.54 2.69 11.20
N ALA A 140 0.51 3.10 11.90
CA ALA A 140 1.85 2.53 11.81
C ALA A 140 1.88 1.07 12.28
N SER A 141 1.19 0.75 13.36
CA SER A 141 1.06 -0.63 13.86
C SER A 141 0.37 -1.53 12.83
N CYS A 142 -0.74 -1.08 12.24
CA CYS A 142 -1.45 -1.84 11.20
C CYS A 142 -0.58 -2.04 9.94
N TRP A 143 0.08 -0.97 9.48
CA TRP A 143 0.98 -1.02 8.33
C TRP A 143 2.16 -1.98 8.56
N SER A 144 2.81 -1.89 9.71
CA SER A 144 3.97 -2.73 10.03
C SER A 144 3.63 -4.22 10.06
N ARG A 145 2.47 -4.57 10.62
CA ARG A 145 1.94 -5.95 10.60
C ARG A 145 1.76 -6.45 9.18
N PHE A 146 1.13 -5.64 8.32
CA PHE A 146 0.92 -5.99 6.93
C PHE A 146 2.24 -6.20 6.17
N VAL A 147 3.17 -5.24 6.25
CA VAL A 147 4.50 -5.33 5.61
C VAL A 147 5.25 -6.58 6.09
N PHE A 148 5.20 -6.87 7.40
CA PHE A 148 5.83 -8.05 7.97
C PHE A 148 5.21 -9.37 7.46
N GLN A 149 3.89 -9.44 7.35
CA GLN A 149 3.19 -10.59 6.79
C GLN A 149 3.57 -10.81 5.32
N GLN A 150 3.61 -9.76 4.50
CA GLN A 150 3.98 -9.86 3.09
C GLN A 150 5.43 -10.31 2.90
N HIS A 151 6.36 -9.71 3.64
CA HIS A 151 7.76 -10.12 3.64
C HIS A 151 7.94 -11.60 4.02
N ARG A 152 7.23 -12.08 5.05
CA ARG A 152 7.25 -13.51 5.43
C ARG A 152 6.72 -14.41 4.30
N ARG A 153 5.61 -14.03 3.65
CA ARG A 153 5.02 -14.78 2.53
C ARG A 153 5.95 -14.88 1.33
N GLN A 154 6.73 -13.85 1.05
CA GLN A 154 7.70 -13.87 -0.06
C GLN A 154 8.88 -14.79 0.23
N ARG A 155 9.40 -14.76 1.46
CA ARG A 155 10.50 -15.65 1.87
C ARG A 155 10.09 -17.13 1.92
N SER A 156 8.83 -17.45 2.13
CA SER A 156 8.33 -18.83 2.04
C SER A 156 8.09 -19.32 0.61
N ARG A 157 8.05 -18.43 -0.38
CA ARG A 157 7.81 -18.75 -1.80
C ARG A 157 9.10 -18.78 -2.64
N ALA A 158 10.19 -18.21 -2.12
CA ALA A 158 11.52 -18.20 -2.72
C ALA A 158 12.31 -19.44 -2.28
#